data_AF-A0A0C2BZP7-F1
#
_entry.id   AF-A0A0C2BZP7-F1
#
_cell.length_a   1.000
_cell.length_b   1.000
_cell.length_c   1.000
_cell.angle_alpha   90.00
_cell.angle_beta   90.00
_cell.angle_gamma   90.00
#
_symmetry.space_group_name_H-M   'P 1'
#
loop_
_entity.id
_entity.type
_entity.pdbx_description
1 polymer ?
#
loop_
_entity_poly.entity_id
_entity_poly.type
_entity_poly.pdbx_seq_one_letter_code
_entity_poly.pdbx_strand_id
1 'polypeptide(L)'
;MDHVVNTLENYASSLESEVEERMKELVAEKKKSDLLLYRMLPREVADRLKMGHSVEPESYDSVTVFFSDVVGFTTLASKGSPMQVSQTVLIS
;
A
#
# COMPACT_ATOMS: atom_id res chain seq x y z
N MET A 1 -24.92 -42.42 18.37
CA MET A 1 -24.85 -41.84 17.01
C MET A 1 -24.91 -40.32 17.10
N ASP A 2 -25.87 -39.79 17.84
CA ASP A 2 -26.11 -38.34 18.04
C ASP A 2 -24.91 -37.54 18.58
N HIS A 3 -24.11 -38.13 19.49
CA HIS A 3 -22.90 -37.45 20.01
C HIS A 3 -21.87 -37.17 18.91
N VAL A 4 -21.65 -38.10 17.97
CA VAL A 4 -20.67 -37.94 16.90
C VAL A 4 -21.15 -36.90 15.88
N VAL A 5 -22.45 -36.90 15.58
CA VAL A 5 -23.09 -35.91 14.71
C VAL A 5 -22.94 -34.50 15.30
N ASN A 6 -23.27 -34.33 16.58
CA ASN A 6 -23.13 -33.05 17.27
C ASN A 6 -21.66 -32.59 17.34
N THR A 7 -20.69 -33.50 17.58
CA THR A 7 -19.28 -33.10 17.52
C THR A 7 -18.87 -32.61 16.14
N LEU A 8 -19.29 -33.29 15.06
CA LEU A 8 -18.98 -32.89 13.68
C LEU A 8 -19.63 -31.55 13.31
N GLU A 9 -20.87 -31.30 13.75
CA GLU A 9 -21.57 -30.02 13.56
C GLU A 9 -20.82 -28.87 14.25
N ASN A 10 -20.36 -29.08 15.49
CA ASN A 10 -19.57 -28.09 16.21
C ASN A 10 -18.21 -27.83 15.54
N TYR A 11 -17.54 -28.86 15.02
CA TYR A 11 -16.30 -28.68 14.25
C TYR A 11 -16.53 -27.90 12.95
N ALA A 12 -17.61 -28.20 12.22
CA ALA A 12 -17.96 -27.49 10.99
C ALA A 12 -18.23 -26.01 11.26
N SER A 13 -19.03 -25.70 12.30
CA SER A 13 -19.33 -24.34 12.73
C SER A 13 -18.08 -23.57 13.17
N SER A 14 -17.21 -24.21 13.96
CA SER A 14 -15.94 -23.60 14.37
C SER A 14 -15.03 -23.31 13.18
N LEU A 15 -14.96 -24.22 12.20
CA LEU A 15 -14.15 -24.04 11.00
C LEU A 15 -14.70 -22.91 10.11
N GLU A 16 -16.02 -22.80 9.96
CA GLU A 16 -16.65 -21.70 9.24
C GLU A 16 -16.31 -20.35 9.87
N SER A 17 -16.42 -20.25 11.20
CA SER A 17 -16.05 -19.03 11.94
C SER A 17 -14.57 -18.68 11.76
N GLU A 18 -13.67 -19.67 11.79
CA GLU A 18 -12.24 -19.45 11.58
C GLU A 18 -11.96 -18.98 10.15
N VAL A 19 -12.57 -19.61 9.15
CA VAL A 19 -12.44 -19.19 7.75
C VAL A 19 -12.94 -17.76 7.55
N GLU A 20 -14.07 -17.39 8.16
CA GLU A 20 -14.62 -16.03 8.07
C GLU A 20 -13.66 -14.99 8.69
N GLU A 21 -13.10 -15.28 9.86
CA GLU A 21 -12.12 -14.42 10.52
C GLU A 21 -10.87 -14.24 9.66
N ARG A 22 -10.30 -15.33 9.15
CA ARG A 22 -9.12 -15.31 8.28
C ARG A 22 -9.39 -14.58 6.96
N MET A 23 -10.58 -14.75 6.39
CA MET A 23 -10.98 -14.03 5.19
C MET A 23 -11.05 -12.53 5.44
N LYS A 24 -11.58 -12.11 6.60
CA LYS A 24 -11.65 -10.70 7.00
C LYS A 24 -10.24 -10.10 7.17
N GLU A 25 -9.33 -10.81 7.83
CA GLU A 25 -7.91 -10.40 7.95
C GLU A 25 -7.26 -10.24 6.57
N LEU A 26 -7.45 -11.22 5.69
CA LEU A 26 -6.89 -11.21 4.34
C LEU A 26 -7.41 -10.02 3.52
N VAL A 27 -8.72 -9.74 3.59
CA VAL A 27 -9.32 -8.59 2.90
C VAL A 27 -8.77 -7.27 3.43
N ALA A 28 -8.58 -7.15 4.75
CA ALA A 28 -8.02 -5.96 5.37
C ALA A 28 -6.56 -5.71 4.93
N GLU A 29 -5.73 -6.76 4.93
CA GLU A 29 -4.33 -6.64 4.52
C GLU A 29 -4.21 -6.38 3.02
N LYS A 30 -5.03 -7.04 2.19
CA LYS A 30 -5.10 -6.75 0.75
C LYS A 30 -5.45 -5.29 0.49
N LYS A 31 -6.43 -4.73 1.19
CA LYS A 31 -6.82 -3.32 1.05
C LYS A 31 -5.69 -2.37 1.44
N LYS A 32 -4.93 -2.69 2.49
CA LYS A 32 -3.77 -1.90 2.92
C LYS A 32 -2.65 -1.93 1.89
N SER A 33 -2.37 -3.12 1.33
CA SER A 33 -1.39 -3.32 0.25
C SER A 33 -1.79 -2.51 -0.99
N ASP A 34 -3.05 -2.62 -1.43
CA ASP A 34 -3.59 -1.87 -2.57
C ASP A 34 -3.47 -0.35 -2.37
N LEU A 35 -3.82 0.14 -1.19
CA LEU A 35 -3.73 1.57 -0.86
C LEU A 35 -2.28 2.07 -0.95
N LEU A 36 -1.32 1.29 -0.45
CA LEU A 36 0.09 1.64 -0.54
C LEU A 36 0.56 1.69 -2.00
N LEU A 37 0.17 0.71 -2.81
CA LEU A 37 0.52 0.66 -4.23
C LEU A 37 0.00 1.91 -4.98
N TYR A 38 -1.25 2.30 -4.73
CA TYR A 38 -1.84 3.51 -5.33
C TYR A 38 -1.24 4.83 -4.82
N ARG A 39 -0.53 4.83 -3.68
CA ARG A 39 0.22 6.00 -3.20
C ARG A 39 1.58 6.14 -3.85
N MET A 40 2.15 5.04 -4.35
CA MET A 40 3.49 5.01 -4.92
C MET A 40 3.49 5.15 -6.44
N LEU A 41 2.43 4.67 -7.11
CA LEU A 41 2.35 4.60 -8.57
C LEU A 41 1.05 5.22 -9.10
N PRO A 42 1.05 5.73 -10.34
CA PRO A 42 -0.17 6.09 -11.03
C PRO A 42 -1.15 4.90 -11.06
N ARG A 43 -2.45 5.20 -10.97
CA ARG A 43 -3.51 4.20 -10.84
C ARG A 43 -3.45 3.14 -11.94
N GLU A 44 -3.26 3.56 -13.18
CA GLU A 44 -3.19 2.66 -14.35
C GLU A 44 -2.04 1.66 -14.26
N VAL A 45 -0.87 2.13 -13.82
CA VAL A 45 0.32 1.29 -13.60
C VAL A 45 0.07 0.31 -12.45
N ALA A 46 -0.48 0.79 -11.34
CA ALA A 46 -0.82 -0.05 -10.19
C ALA A 46 -1.83 -1.15 -10.55
N ASP A 47 -2.87 -0.82 -11.31
CA ASP A 47 -3.91 -1.78 -11.72
C ASP A 47 -3.34 -2.87 -12.64
N ARG A 48 -2.46 -2.51 -13.58
CA ARG A 48 -1.74 -3.49 -14.42
C ARG A 48 -0.88 -4.44 -13.60
N LEU A 49 -0.13 -3.92 -12.64
CA LEU A 49 0.71 -4.74 -11.75
C LEU A 49 -0.12 -5.69 -10.89
N LYS A 50 -1.28 -5.25 -10.39
CA LYS A 50 -2.20 -6.10 -9.62
C LYS A 50 -2.78 -7.25 -10.44
N MET A 51 -2.95 -7.05 -11.74
CA MET A 51 -3.38 -8.11 -12.68
C MET A 51 -2.23 -9.05 -13.08
N GLY A 52 -1.01 -8.82 -12.60
CA GLY A 52 0.17 -9.61 -12.96
C GLY A 52 0.71 -9.30 -14.36
N HIS A 53 0.32 -8.17 -14.95
CA HIS A 53 0.80 -7.76 -16.26
C HIS A 53 2.14 -7.02 -16.16
N SER A 54 3.01 -7.22 -17.16
CA SER A 54 4.20 -6.38 -17.36
C SER A 54 3.77 -4.94 -17.66
N VAL A 55 4.55 -3.97 -17.17
CA VAL A 55 4.39 -2.54 -17.48
C VAL A 55 5.47 -2.15 -18.48
N GLU A 56 5.09 -2.06 -19.75
CA GLU A 56 5.97 -1.61 -20.82
C GLU A 56 6.20 -0.08 -20.74
N PRO A 57 7.40 0.41 -21.11
CA PRO A 57 7.67 1.85 -21.16
C PRO A 57 6.71 2.58 -22.11
N GLU A 58 6.16 3.70 -21.65
CA GLU A 58 5.26 4.54 -22.43
C GLU A 58 6.01 5.79 -22.93
N SER A 59 5.73 6.19 -24.17
CA SER A 59 6.20 7.44 -24.75
C SER A 59 5.01 8.37 -24.93
N TYR A 60 5.19 9.64 -24.54
CA TYR A 60 4.15 10.66 -24.63
C TYR A 60 4.61 11.77 -25.58
N ASP A 61 3.75 12.16 -26.53
CA ASP A 61 4.08 13.18 -27.54
C ASP A 61 4.30 14.57 -26.94
N SER A 62 3.69 14.86 -25.79
CA SER A 62 3.80 16.14 -25.08
C SER A 62 3.64 15.93 -23.58
N VAL A 63 4.62 16.37 -22.81
CA VAL A 63 4.61 16.33 -21.34
C VAL A 63 5.09 17.65 -20.76
N THR A 64 4.60 18.00 -19.58
CA THR A 64 5.10 19.13 -18.80
C THR A 64 5.93 18.59 -17.64
N VAL A 65 7.21 18.95 -17.59
CA VAL A 65 8.09 18.58 -16.48
C VAL A 65 8.28 19.79 -15.59
N PHE A 66 7.97 19.64 -14.30
CA PHE A 66 8.22 20.68 -13.30
C PHE A 66 9.47 20.31 -12.49
N PHE A 67 10.47 21.19 -12.54
CA PHE A 67 11.65 21.10 -11.69
C PHE A 67 11.51 22.14 -10.58
N SER A 68 11.51 21.69 -9.33
CA SER A 68 11.59 22.54 -8.15
C SER A 68 12.78 22.15 -7.30
N ASP A 69 13.46 23.16 -6.77
CA ASP A 69 14.48 23.00 -5.76
C ASP A 69 14.15 23.91 -4.57
N VAL A 70 14.60 23.50 -3.39
CA VAL A 70 14.47 24.29 -2.17
C VAL A 70 15.62 25.29 -2.15
N VAL A 71 15.30 26.55 -2.46
CA VAL A 71 16.29 27.64 -2.51
C VAL A 71 17.03 27.72 -1.17
N GLY A 72 18.36 27.57 -1.22
CA GLY A 72 19.21 27.67 -0.03
C GLY A 72 19.21 26.42 0.86
N PHE A 73 18.70 25.28 0.39
CA PHE A 73 18.72 24.02 1.14
C PHE A 73 20.11 23.63 1.63
N THR A 74 21.15 23.79 0.80
CA THR A 74 22.55 23.52 1.18
C THR A 74 22.99 24.36 2.39
N THR A 75 22.60 25.62 2.44
CA THR A 75 22.92 26.53 3.56
C THR A 75 22.13 26.15 4.82
N LEU A 76 20.88 25.73 4.66
CA LEU A 76 20.03 25.28 5.76
C LEU A 76 20.53 23.95 6.33
N ALA A 77 20.90 23.00 5.48
CA ALA A 77 21.43 21.69 5.84
C ALA A 77 22.81 21.76 6.52
N SER A 78 23.65 22.74 6.14
CA SER A 78 24.97 22.95 6.76
C SER A 78 24.92 23.64 8.13
N LYS A 79 23.81 24.31 8.46
CA LYS A 79 23.66 25.06 9.72
C LYS A 79 22.66 24.45 10.69
N GLY A 80 21.68 23.68 10.20
CA GLY A 80 20.63 23.07 10.99
C GLY A 80 21.03 21.71 11.55
N SER A 81 20.43 21.33 12.68
CA SER A 81 20.47 19.93 13.12
C SER A 81 19.69 19.03 12.16
N PRO A 82 20.03 17.74 12.02
CA PRO A 82 19.31 16.81 11.14
C PRO A 82 17.78 16.82 11.35
N MET A 83 17.34 16.99 12.61
CA MET A 83 15.93 17.06 12.96
C MET A 83 15.22 18.28 12.36
N GLN A 84 15.87 19.45 12.43
CA GLN A 84 15.33 20.71 11.89
C GLN A 84 15.26 20.68 10.37
N VAL A 85 16.31 20.16 9.73
CA VAL A 85 16.36 20.02 8.26
C VAL A 85 15.21 19.12 7.78
N SER A 86 14.99 17.98 8.45
CA SER A 86 13.88 17.08 8.15
C SER A 86 12.52 17.77 8.26
N GLN A 87 12.29 18.51 9.35
CA GLN A 87 11.03 19.25 9.54
C GLN A 87 10.80 20.32 8.48
N THR A 88 11.82 21.06 8.05
CA THR A 88 11.69 22.08 7.00
C THR A 88 11.34 21.46 5.65
N VAL A 89 11.95 20.32 5.29
CA VAL A 89 11.63 19.64 4.03
C VAL A 89 10.21 19.06 4.05
N LEU A 90 9.72 18.62 5.20
CA LEU A 90 8.36 18.07 5.32
C LEU A 90 7.23 19.10 5.14
N ILE A 91 7.51 20.40 5.32
CA ILE A 91 6.53 21.49 5.18
C ILE A 91 6.62 22.24 3.85
N SER A 92 7.61 21.91 3.01
CA SER A 92 7.84 22.52 1.69
C SER A 92 7.12 21.73 0.61
#